data_AF-A0A0L0FU54-F1
#
_entry.id   AF-A0A0L0FU54-F1
#
_cell.length_a   1.000
_cell.length_b   1.000
_cell.length_c   1.000
_cell.angle_alpha   90.00
_cell.angle_beta   90.00
_cell.angle_gamma   90.00
#
_symmetry.space_group_name_H-M   'P 1'
#
loop_
_entity.id
_entity.type
_entity.pdbx_description
1 polymer ?
#
loop_
_entity_poly.entity_id
_entity_poly.type
_entity_poly.pdbx_seq_one_letter_code
_entity_poly.pdbx_strand_id
1 'polypeptide(L)'
;MPLTNASPFHTVAQKLFPNTPQVAVFDTSFHSSMPDYAYIYPIDYKYYTDDRVRRYGFHGTSHQYVATRAAAHLGKALSVTNLITLHVGNGASASAIKDGRVVDTSMGLTPLEGLMMGTRCGDIDPSILGYLVERG
;
A
#
# COMPACT_ATOMS: atom_id res chain seq x y z
N MET A 1 13.16 -2.99 1.39
CA MET A 1 12.39 -3.71 2.42
C MET A 1 11.83 -5.00 1.80
N PRO A 2 12.33 -6.20 2.14
CA PRO A 2 12.01 -7.42 1.40
C PRO A 2 11.00 -8.28 2.15
N LEU A 3 9.71 -8.15 1.85
CA LEU A 3 8.71 -9.18 2.19
C LEU A 3 8.07 -9.83 0.94
N THR A 4 8.38 -9.32 -0.26
CA THR A 4 8.08 -9.94 -1.55
C THR A 4 9.18 -9.61 -2.56
N ASN A 5 10.40 -10.10 -2.37
CA ASN A 5 11.44 -9.93 -3.39
C ASN A 5 11.11 -10.84 -4.59
N ALA A 6 10.64 -10.24 -5.69
CA ALA A 6 10.31 -10.90 -6.95
C ALA A 6 11.52 -11.54 -7.68
N SER A 7 12.72 -11.42 -7.10
CA SER A 7 13.99 -11.83 -7.74
C SER A 7 14.01 -13.30 -8.20
N PRO A 8 13.57 -14.30 -7.40
CA PRO A 8 13.57 -15.69 -7.88
C PRO A 8 12.60 -15.92 -9.04
N PHE A 9 11.40 -15.33 -8.97
CA PHE A 9 10.38 -15.47 -10.02
C PHE A 9 10.80 -14.80 -11.32
N HIS A 10 11.42 -13.63 -11.24
CA HIS A 10 11.92 -12.91 -12.41
C HIS A 10 12.99 -13.71 -13.15
N THR A 11 13.98 -14.27 -12.44
CA THR A 11 15.03 -15.08 -13.05
C THR A 11 14.48 -16.35 -13.71
N VAL A 12 13.49 -17.00 -13.10
CA VAL A 12 12.81 -18.17 -13.71
C VAL A 12 12.03 -17.76 -14.95
N ALA A 13 11.28 -16.66 -14.89
CA ALA A 13 10.50 -16.16 -16.03
C ALA A 13 11.39 -15.79 -17.22
N GLN A 14 12.54 -15.14 -16.99
CA GLN A 14 13.51 -14.82 -18.04
C GLN A 14 14.10 -16.08 -18.71
N LYS A 15 14.31 -17.15 -17.96
CA LYS A 15 14.81 -18.42 -18.51
C LYS A 15 13.76 -19.13 -19.37
N LEU A 16 12.51 -19.14 -18.93
CA LEU A 16 11.42 -19.83 -19.64
C LEU A 16 10.89 -19.03 -20.84
N PHE A 17 10.93 -17.70 -20.76
CA PHE A 17 10.37 -16.78 -21.75
C PHE A 17 11.38 -15.72 -22.20
N PRO A 18 12.51 -16.12 -22.83
CA PRO A 18 13.65 -15.22 -23.08
C PRO A 18 13.32 -14.04 -24.01
N ASN A 19 12.32 -14.20 -24.88
CA ASN A 19 11.92 -13.18 -25.86
C ASN A 19 10.71 -12.36 -25.42
N THR A 20 10.16 -12.60 -24.22
CA THR A 20 8.96 -11.90 -23.74
C THR A 20 9.34 -10.79 -22.76
N PRO A 21 8.96 -9.53 -23.01
CA PRO A 21 9.17 -8.44 -22.07
C PRO A 21 8.53 -8.73 -20.71
N GLN A 22 9.29 -8.54 -19.63
CA GLN A 22 8.82 -8.72 -18.26
C GLN A 22 8.49 -7.35 -17.66
N VAL A 23 7.31 -7.21 -17.05
CA VAL A 23 6.85 -5.96 -16.43
C VAL A 23 6.56 -6.19 -14.96
N ALA A 24 7.08 -5.32 -14.09
CA ALA A 24 6.75 -5.30 -12.67
C ALA A 24 5.58 -4.33 -12.43
N VAL A 25 4.51 -4.83 -11.82
CA VAL A 25 3.36 -4.03 -11.40
C VAL A 25 3.39 -3.95 -9.87
N PHE A 26 3.60 -2.76 -9.33
CA PHE A 26 3.76 -2.56 -7.90
C PHE A 26 2.44 -2.13 -7.25
N ASP A 27 2.08 -2.82 -6.17
CA ASP A 27 0.93 -2.46 -5.34
C ASP A 27 1.02 -1.07 -4.70
N THR A 28 2.22 -0.50 -4.63
CA THR A 28 2.47 0.83 -4.08
C THR A 28 2.24 1.95 -5.09
N SER A 29 2.17 1.63 -6.40
CA SER A 29 2.21 2.63 -7.48
C SER A 29 1.06 3.64 -7.42
N PHE A 30 -0.17 3.19 -7.17
CA PHE A 30 -1.34 4.06 -7.09
C PHE A 30 -1.26 5.08 -5.93
N HIS A 31 -0.63 4.67 -4.83
CA HIS A 31 -0.45 5.48 -3.62
C HIS A 31 0.70 6.50 -3.72
N SER A 32 1.48 6.48 -4.81
CA SER A 32 2.60 7.43 -5.04
C SER A 32 2.16 8.90 -5.12
N SER A 33 0.86 9.15 -5.33
CA SER A 33 0.27 10.49 -5.36
C SER A 33 0.00 11.08 -3.97
N MET A 34 0.19 10.30 -2.91
CA MET A 34 -0.08 10.69 -1.52
C MET A 34 0.80 11.88 -1.10
N PRO A 35 0.21 12.90 -0.46
CA PRO A 35 0.94 14.07 0.02
C PRO A 35 1.76 13.76 1.27
N ASP A 36 2.75 14.61 1.55
CA ASP A 36 3.71 14.46 2.65
C ASP A 36 3.07 14.35 4.02
N TYR A 37 2.04 15.14 4.29
CA TYR A 37 1.28 15.09 5.54
C TYR A 37 0.63 13.73 5.81
N ALA A 38 0.40 12.91 4.77
CA ALA A 38 -0.23 11.60 4.89
C ALA A 38 0.80 10.44 4.89
N TYR A 39 1.98 10.63 4.27
CA TYR A 39 2.99 9.58 4.23
C TYR A 39 4.13 9.70 5.25
N ILE A 40 4.35 10.87 5.83
CA ILE A 40 5.40 11.07 6.84
C ILE A 40 4.90 10.58 8.20
N TYR A 41 5.65 9.67 8.83
CA TYR A 41 5.40 9.29 10.22
C TYR A 41 5.97 10.34 11.18
N PRO A 42 5.33 10.58 12.34
CA PRO A 42 5.77 11.56 13.33
C PRO A 42 6.93 11.01 14.19
N ILE A 43 8.02 10.63 13.54
CA ILE A 43 9.28 10.21 14.15
C ILE A 43 10.43 11.10 13.65
N ASP A 44 11.66 10.90 14.14
CA ASP A 44 12.83 11.66 13.68
C ASP A 44 12.91 11.66 12.14
N TYR A 45 12.89 12.87 11.56
CA TYR A 45 12.76 13.08 10.12
C TYR A 45 13.91 12.44 9.32
N LYS A 46 15.06 12.20 9.96
CA LYS A 46 16.19 11.50 9.33
C LYS A 46 15.80 10.11 8.80
N TYR A 47 14.88 9.41 9.45
CA TYR A 47 14.43 8.10 9.00
C TYR A 47 13.67 8.19 7.67
N TYR A 48 13.00 9.31 7.41
CA TYR A 48 12.42 9.56 6.09
C TYR A 48 13.49 9.95 5.06
N THR A 49 14.43 10.83 5.40
CA THR A 49 15.43 11.31 4.42
C THR A 49 16.43 10.25 4.02
N ASP A 50 16.91 9.48 4.99
CA ASP A 50 18.04 8.57 4.85
C ASP A 50 17.56 7.17 4.46
N ASP A 51 16.52 6.67 5.14
CA ASP A 51 16.03 5.30 5.00
C ASP A 51 14.71 5.17 4.21
N ARG A 52 14.08 6.30 3.85
CA ARG A 52 12.75 6.33 3.22
C ARG A 52 11.69 5.59 4.04
N VAL A 53 11.74 5.70 5.36
CA VAL A 53 10.67 5.27 6.25
C VAL A 53 9.47 6.20 6.06
N ARG A 54 8.42 5.66 5.44
CA ARG A 54 7.18 6.38 5.11
C ARG A 54 6.04 5.39 4.92
N ARG A 55 4.81 5.90 4.89
CA ARG A 55 3.67 5.19 4.33
C ARG A 55 3.88 4.96 2.83
N TYR A 56 3.82 3.71 2.41
CA TYR A 56 3.79 3.33 0.99
C TYR A 56 2.38 2.97 0.54
N GLY A 57 1.62 2.28 1.40
CA GLY A 57 0.32 1.72 1.04
C GLY A 57 0.41 0.53 0.08
N PHE A 58 -0.56 -0.39 0.15
CA PHE A 58 -0.62 -1.58 -0.70
C PHE A 58 -2.03 -1.78 -1.24
N HIS A 59 -2.26 -2.85 -2.00
CA HIS A 59 -3.49 -3.08 -2.78
C HIS A 59 -3.80 -1.94 -3.78
N GLY A 60 -2.78 -1.18 -4.22
CA GLY A 60 -2.98 -0.02 -5.09
C GLY A 60 -3.62 -0.38 -6.43
N THR A 61 -3.28 -1.55 -7.00
CA THR A 61 -3.93 -2.06 -8.22
C THR A 61 -5.43 -2.27 -8.03
N SER A 62 -5.84 -2.85 -6.90
CA SER A 62 -7.24 -3.04 -6.55
C SER A 62 -7.96 -1.71 -6.30
N HIS A 63 -7.37 -0.83 -5.48
CA HIS A 63 -7.93 0.50 -5.19
C HIS A 63 -8.11 1.33 -6.47
N GLN A 64 -7.12 1.34 -7.36
CA GLN A 64 -7.19 2.03 -8.65
C GLN A 64 -8.30 1.47 -9.53
N TYR A 65 -8.40 0.14 -9.63
CA TYR A 65 -9.43 -0.51 -10.42
C TYR A 65 -10.83 -0.16 -9.92
N VAL A 66 -11.11 -0.36 -8.63
CA VAL A 66 -12.45 -0.12 -8.08
C VAL A 66 -12.82 1.37 -8.11
N ALA A 67 -11.87 2.28 -7.90
CA ALA A 67 -12.11 3.71 -8.02
C ALA A 67 -12.50 4.11 -9.45
N THR A 68 -11.79 3.57 -10.45
CA THR A 68 -12.08 3.80 -11.86
C THR A 68 -13.46 3.25 -12.23
N ARG A 69 -13.81 2.04 -11.77
CA ARG A 69 -15.12 1.43 -12.01
C ARG A 69 -16.25 2.20 -11.33
N ALA A 70 -16.05 2.65 -10.10
CA ALA A 70 -17.02 3.46 -9.36
C ALA A 70 -17.27 4.82 -10.05
N ALA A 71 -16.21 5.53 -10.47
CA ALA A 71 -16.35 6.78 -11.20
C ALA A 71 -17.14 6.58 -12.52
N ALA A 72 -16.81 5.53 -13.29
CA ALA A 72 -17.53 5.19 -14.50
C ALA A 72 -19.01 4.86 -14.25
N HIS A 73 -19.32 4.14 -13.16
CA HIS A 73 -20.70 3.82 -12.77
C HIS A 73 -21.50 5.07 -12.39
N LEU A 74 -20.84 6.07 -11.82
CA LEU A 74 -21.42 7.38 -11.51
C LEU A 74 -21.51 8.32 -12.73
N GLY A 75 -21.07 7.88 -13.91
CA GLY A 75 -21.02 8.72 -15.12
C GLY A 75 -20.02 9.87 -15.03
N LYS A 76 -18.97 9.74 -14.19
CA LYS A 76 -17.96 10.77 -13.95
C LYS A 76 -16.56 10.32 -14.37
N ALA A 77 -15.72 11.28 -14.73
CA ALA A 77 -14.29 11.02 -14.84
C ALA A 77 -13.69 10.82 -13.43
N LEU A 78 -12.70 9.93 -13.31
CA LEU A 78 -12.01 9.69 -12.04
C LEU A 78 -11.38 10.97 -11.48
N SER A 79 -10.86 11.84 -12.35
CA SER A 79 -10.21 13.12 -11.99
C SER A 79 -11.11 14.15 -11.32
N VAL A 80 -12.43 13.94 -11.29
CA VAL A 80 -13.41 14.84 -10.63
C VAL A 80 -14.26 14.09 -9.60
N THR A 81 -13.80 12.91 -9.17
CA THR A 81 -14.53 12.04 -8.25
C THR A 81 -13.73 11.84 -6.97
N ASN A 82 -14.40 12.06 -5.84
CA ASN A 82 -13.87 11.76 -4.51
C ASN A 82 -14.48 10.45 -4.02
N LEU A 83 -13.64 9.53 -3.57
CA LEU A 83 -14.04 8.18 -3.18
C LEU A 83 -13.29 7.74 -1.92
N ILE A 84 -13.96 6.93 -1.12
CA ILE A 84 -13.31 6.03 -0.16
C ILE A 84 -13.46 4.63 -0.73
N THR A 85 -12.36 3.89 -0.80
CA THR A 85 -12.34 2.52 -1.31
C THR A 85 -11.91 1.58 -0.20
N LEU A 86 -12.61 0.47 -0.05
CA LEU A 86 -12.34 -0.56 0.96
C LEU A 86 -12.01 -1.86 0.25
N HIS A 87 -10.75 -2.29 0.35
CA HIS A 87 -10.32 -3.62 -0.08
C HIS A 87 -10.41 -4.54 1.15
N VAL A 88 -11.34 -5.50 1.16
CA VAL A 88 -11.57 -6.37 2.32
C VAL A 88 -11.44 -7.83 1.90
N GLY A 89 -10.36 -8.47 2.36
CA GLY A 89 -10.07 -9.89 2.16
C GLY A 89 -9.14 -10.41 3.26
N ASN A 90 -8.27 -11.38 2.94
CA ASN A 90 -7.27 -11.85 3.90
C ASN A 90 -6.24 -10.74 4.27
N GLY A 91 -6.04 -9.79 3.37
CA GLY A 91 -5.55 -8.45 3.69
C GLY A 91 -6.67 -7.44 3.58
N ALA A 92 -6.67 -6.43 4.44
CA ALA A 92 -7.68 -5.38 4.42
C ALA A 92 -7.02 -3.99 4.42
N SER A 93 -7.50 -3.10 3.55
CA SER A 93 -7.07 -1.70 3.52
C SER A 93 -8.17 -0.75 3.08
N ALA A 94 -8.09 0.48 3.56
CA ALA A 94 -8.92 1.60 3.11
C ALA A 94 -8.05 2.63 2.39
N SER A 95 -8.57 3.29 1.35
CA SER A 95 -7.89 4.42 0.71
C SER A 95 -8.85 5.56 0.42
N ALA A 96 -8.43 6.77 0.77
CA ALA A 96 -9.10 8.02 0.46
C ALA A 96 -8.53 8.59 -0.84
N ILE A 97 -9.43 8.85 -1.79
CA ILE A 97 -9.10 9.30 -3.13
C ILE A 97 -9.82 10.62 -3.37
N LYS A 98 -9.07 11.66 -3.72
CA LYS A 98 -9.59 12.99 -4.06
C LYS A 98 -9.17 13.34 -5.47
N ASP A 99 -10.12 13.74 -6.31
CA ASP A 99 -9.87 14.11 -7.71
C ASP A 99 -9.06 13.03 -8.45
N GLY A 100 -9.37 11.76 -8.17
CA GLY A 100 -8.69 10.59 -8.75
C GLY A 100 -7.29 10.27 -8.21
N ARG A 101 -6.79 11.04 -7.23
CA ARG A 101 -5.48 10.85 -6.61
C ARG A 101 -5.63 10.36 -5.18
N VAL A 102 -4.75 9.47 -4.75
CA VAL A 102 -4.73 8.99 -3.37
C VAL A 102 -4.25 10.13 -2.47
N VAL A 103 -5.05 10.47 -1.46
CA VAL A 103 -4.69 11.45 -0.43
C VAL A 103 -4.39 10.78 0.92
N ASP A 104 -4.83 9.54 1.11
CA ASP A 104 -4.48 8.71 2.29
C ASP A 104 -4.75 7.22 2.03
N THR A 105 -4.12 6.34 2.81
CA THR A 105 -4.38 4.89 2.80
C THR A 105 -4.03 4.26 4.15
N SER A 106 -4.77 3.24 4.56
CA SER A 106 -4.61 2.67 5.91
C SER A 106 -3.32 1.88 6.09
N MET A 107 -2.81 1.23 5.04
CA MET A 107 -1.56 0.47 5.12
C MET A 107 -0.33 1.37 5.10
N GLY A 108 0.69 0.92 5.82
CA GLY A 108 1.84 1.72 6.22
C GLY A 108 3.08 1.59 5.35
N LEU A 109 4.22 1.60 6.04
CA LEU A 109 5.51 1.11 5.57
C LEU A 109 5.40 -0.35 5.08
N THR A 110 4.58 -1.14 5.77
CA THR A 110 4.29 -2.54 5.45
C THR A 110 2.79 -2.78 5.34
N PRO A 111 2.36 -3.94 4.80
CA PRO A 111 0.96 -4.36 4.82
C PRO A 111 0.40 -4.74 6.20
N LEU A 112 1.05 -4.34 7.31
CA LEU A 112 0.63 -4.66 8.68
C LEU A 112 -0.30 -3.59 9.27
N GLU A 113 0.01 -2.30 9.04
CA GLU A 113 -0.74 -1.17 9.61
C GLU A 113 -2.16 -1.06 9.03
N GLY A 114 -3.07 -0.50 9.82
CA GLY A 114 -4.43 -0.18 9.45
C GLY A 114 -5.45 -1.19 9.99
N LEU A 115 -6.31 -1.68 9.10
CA LEU A 115 -7.42 -2.57 9.47
C LEU A 115 -6.90 -3.90 10.02
N MET A 116 -7.63 -4.49 10.98
CA MET A 116 -7.44 -5.89 11.34
C MET A 116 -7.72 -6.80 10.13
N MET A 117 -6.98 -7.89 10.02
CA MET A 117 -7.05 -8.80 8.85
C MET A 117 -7.12 -10.26 9.33
N GLY A 118 -7.12 -11.22 8.40
CA GLY A 118 -7.30 -12.64 8.75
C GLY A 118 -6.27 -13.16 9.76
N THR A 119 -5.00 -12.80 9.59
CA THR A 119 -3.88 -13.24 10.45
C THR A 119 -2.92 -12.11 10.83
N ARG A 120 -3.29 -10.86 10.56
CA ARG A 120 -2.50 -9.66 10.90
C ARG A 120 -3.31 -8.77 11.83
N CYS A 121 -2.63 -8.21 12.82
CA CYS A 121 -3.27 -7.42 13.87
C CYS A 121 -3.90 -6.12 13.36
N GLY A 122 -3.35 -5.50 12.31
CA GLY A 122 -3.68 -4.12 12.00
C GLY A 122 -2.98 -3.19 12.99
N ASP A 123 -3.62 -2.07 13.30
CA ASP A 123 -3.15 -1.10 14.28
C ASP A 123 -3.15 -1.66 15.70
N ILE A 124 -2.01 -1.53 16.37
CA ILE A 124 -1.81 -1.83 17.79
C ILE A 124 -0.86 -0.77 18.38
N ASP A 125 -0.85 -0.64 19.71
CA ASP A 125 0.16 0.19 20.39
C ASP A 125 1.57 -0.39 20.13
N PRO A 126 2.51 0.39 19.53
CA PRO A 126 3.88 -0.06 19.29
C PRO A 126 4.61 -0.57 20.54
N SER A 127 4.23 -0.10 21.73
CA SER A 127 4.81 -0.50 23.02
C SER A 127 4.53 -1.96 23.37
N ILE A 128 3.48 -2.56 22.81
CA ILE A 128 3.13 -3.97 23.03
C ILE A 128 4.27 -4.89 22.55
N LEU A 129 4.95 -4.55 21.45
CA LEU A 129 6.05 -5.36 20.94
C LEU A 129 7.19 -5.45 21.97
N GLY A 130 7.60 -4.31 22.54
CA GLY A 130 8.62 -4.27 23.59
C GLY A 130 8.20 -5.06 24.83
N TYR A 131 6.96 -4.86 25.29
CA TYR A 131 6.40 -5.57 26.44
C TYR A 131 6.39 -7.10 26.28
N LEU A 132 6.06 -7.60 25.08
CA LEU A 132 6.05 -9.04 24.81
C LEU A 132 7.47 -9.63 24.72
N VAL A 133 8.41 -8.90 24.10
CA VAL A 133 9.81 -9.33 24.00
C VAL A 133 10.48 -9.43 25.38
N GLU A 134 10.13 -8.55 26.32
CA GLU A 134 10.65 -8.62 27.69
C GLU A 134 10.08 -9.78 28.53
N ARG A 135 8.92 -10.33 28.13
CA ARG A 135 8.20 -11.38 28.88
C ARG A 135 8.30 -12.77 28.28
N GLY A 136 8.76 -12.89 27.04
CA GLY A 136 8.97 -14.15 26.32
C GLY A 136 10.43 -14.59 26.36
#